data_AF-A0ABD5VG16-F1
#
_entry.id   AF-A0ABD5VG16-F1
#
_cell.length_a   1.000
_cell.length_b   1.000
_cell.length_c   1.000
_cell.angle_alpha   90.00
_cell.angle_beta   90.00
_cell.angle_gamma   90.00
#
_symmetry.space_group_name_H-M   'P 1'
#
loop_
_entity.id
_entity.type
_entity.pdbx_description
1 polymer ?
#
loop_
_entity_poly.entity_id
_entity_poly.type
_entity_poly.pdbx_seq_one_letter_code
_entity_poly.pdbx_strand_id
1 'polypeptide(L)' 'MSDASWFAFGVCLFLYGAWLVAKPRAWANFSEQLDAIGSDRDGTDVEATESHVTANRYGGYAFALVGLAMISSVVF' A
#
# COMPACT_ATOMS: atom_id res chain seq x y z
N MET A 1 4.67 -22.73 -5.24
CA MET A 1 3.34 -22.13 -4.93
C MET A 1 2.34 -22.74 -5.89
N SER A 2 1.13 -23.05 -5.44
CA SER A 2 0.04 -23.47 -6.33
C SER A 2 -0.56 -22.24 -7.05
N ASP A 3 -1.19 -22.46 -8.20
CA ASP A 3 -1.86 -21.40 -8.98
C ASP A 3 -2.89 -20.63 -8.13
N ALA A 4 -3.61 -21.34 -7.26
CA ALA A 4 -4.54 -20.74 -6.30
C ALA A 4 -3.84 -19.79 -5.31
N SER A 5 -2.66 -20.16 -4.80
CA SER A 5 -1.89 -19.30 -3.91
C SER A 5 -1.30 -18.07 -4.63
N TRP A 6 -0.95 -18.22 -5.91
CA TRP A 6 -0.45 -17.12 -6.73
C TRP A 6 -1.56 -16.12 -7.07
N PHE A 7 -2.73 -16.62 -7.46
CA PHE A 7 -3.92 -15.83 -7.71
C PHE A 7 -4.36 -15.07 -6.45
N ALA A 8 -4.46 -15.76 -5.30
CA ALA A 8 -4.85 -15.14 -4.04
C ALA A 8 -3.87 -14.03 -3.64
N PHE A 9 -2.57 -14.26 -3.79
CA PHE A 9 -1.56 -13.23 -3.54
C PHE A 9 -1.71 -12.03 -4.49
N GLY A 10 -1.94 -12.27 -5.78
CA GLY A 10 -2.21 -11.21 -6.77
C GLY A 10 -3.43 -10.37 -6.42
N VAL A 11 -4.53 -11.00 -5.97
CA VAL A 11 -5.73 -10.31 -5.47
C VAL A 11 -5.41 -9.46 -4.24
N CYS A 12 -4.71 -10.00 -3.25
CA CYS A 12 -4.31 -9.25 -2.06
C CYS A 12 -3.45 -8.03 -2.42
N LEU A 13 -2.49 -8.21 -3.33
CA LEU A 13 -1.59 -7.14 -3.78
C LEU A 13 -2.36 -6.06 -4.56
N PHE A 14 -3.30 -6.46 -5.41
CA PHE A 14 -4.18 -5.54 -6.12
C PHE A 14 -5.03 -4.70 -5.16
N LEU A 15 -5.69 -5.35 -4.19
CA LEU A 15 -6.53 -4.69 -3.21
C LEU A 15 -5.72 -3.74 -2.31
N TYR A 16 -4.54 -4.16 -1.88
CA TYR A 16 -3.62 -3.33 -1.12
C TYR A 16 -3.20 -2.07 -1.92
N GLY A 17 -2.78 -2.26 -3.17
CA GLY A 17 -2.43 -1.15 -4.06
C GLY A 17 -3.60 -0.18 -4.29
N ALA A 18 -4.79 -0.72 -4.56
CA ALA A 18 -6.01 0.08 -4.75
C ALA A 18 -6.37 0.88 -3.48
N TRP A 19 -6.21 0.29 -2.30
CA TRP A 19 -6.44 0.97 -1.03
C TRP A 19 -5.45 2.13 -0.80
N LEU A 20 -4.16 1.93 -1.09
CA LEU A 20 -3.16 2.99 -1.03
C LEU A 20 -3.46 4.15 -1.98
N VAL A 21 -3.96 3.87 -3.19
CA VAL A 21 -4.37 4.89 -4.16
C VAL A 21 -5.62 5.65 -3.69
N ALA A 22 -6.58 4.94 -3.09
CA ALA A 22 -7.85 5.51 -2.63
C ALA A 22 -7.69 6.36 -1.36
N LYS A 23 -6.80 5.96 -0.45
CA LYS A 23 -6.59 6.65 0.84
C LYS A 23 -5.09 6.86 1.14
N PRO A 24 -4.34 7.56 0.26
CA PRO A 24 -2.89 7.69 0.39
C PRO A 24 -2.48 8.44 1.66
N ARG A 25 -3.27 9.46 2.04
CA ARG A 25 -3.00 10.29 3.23
C ARG A 25 -3.30 9.53 4.53
N ALA A 26 -4.34 8.71 4.57
CA ALA A 26 -4.63 7.91 5.77
C ALA A 26 -3.52 6.89 6.05
N TRP A 27 -3.01 6.21 5.00
CA TRP A 27 -1.88 5.31 5.15
C TRP A 27 -0.58 6.04 5.48
N ALA A 28 -0.33 7.19 4.86
CA ALA A 28 0.85 8.00 5.15
C ALA A 28 0.88 8.42 6.63
N ASN A 29 -0.25 8.93 7.15
CA ASN A 29 -0.37 9.30 8.56
C ASN A 29 -0.19 8.10 9.48
N PHE A 30 -0.75 6.94 9.14
CA PHE A 30 -0.54 5.72 9.92
C PHE A 30 0.93 5.27 9.93
N SER A 31 1.61 5.34 8.79
CA SER A 31 3.03 5.01 8.68
C SER A 31 3.90 5.95 9.51
N GLU A 32 3.59 7.24 9.51
CA GLU A 32 4.26 8.24 10.35
C GLU A 32 4.00 8.00 11.84
N GLN A 33 2.76 7.65 12.21
CA GLN A 33 2.43 7.28 13.59
C GLN A 33 3.22 6.05 14.04
N LEU A 34 3.38 5.04 13.19
CA LEU A 34 4.21 3.87 13.48
C LEU A 34 5.69 4.22 13.64
N ASP A 35 6.23 5.12 12.80
CA ASP A 35 7.62 5.57 12.92
C ASP A 35 7.85 6.45 14.15
N ALA A 36 6.81 7.18 14.58
CA ALA A 36 6.82 7.93 15.83
C ALA A 36 6.78 7.04 17.08
N ILE A 37 6.36 5.77 16.98
CA ILE A 37 6.41 4.82 18.12
C ILE A 37 7.87 4.55 18.45
N GLY A 38 8.34 5.11 19.57
CA GLY A 38 9.74 5.02 20.03
C GLY A 38 10.56 6.29 19.76
N SER A 39 9.96 7.30 19.14
CA SER A 39 10.50 8.65 19.00
C SER A 39 9.97 9.55 20.12
N ASP A 40 10.75 10.57 20.53
CA ASP A 40 10.27 11.67 21.41
C ASP A 40 9.25 12.59 20.72
N ARG A 41 8.84 12.26 19.48
CA ARG A 41 7.83 13.00 18.72
C ARG A 41 6.43 12.65 19.19
N ASP A 42 5.60 13.68 19.34
CA ASP A 42 4.22 13.54 19.77
C ASP A 42 3.39 12.82 18.68
N GLY A 43 3.13 11.53 18.86
CA GLY A 43 2.55 10.64 17.84
C GLY A 43 1.12 11.00 17.41
N THR A 44 0.45 11.93 18.09
CA THR A 44 -0.91 12.38 17.74
C THR A 44 -0.96 13.57 16.79
N ASP A 45 0.17 14.26 16.55
CA ASP A 45 0.24 15.47 15.73
C ASP A 45 1.16 15.32 14.50
N VAL A 46 1.43 14.08 14.09
CA VAL A 46 2.28 13.77 12.92
C VAL A 46 1.41 13.68 11.68
N GLU A 47 1.25 14.80 10.99
CA GLU A 47 0.66 14.83 9.64
C GLU A 47 1.72 14.44 8.60
N ALA A 48 1.40 13.49 7.73
CA ALA A 48 2.34 13.06 6.71
C ALA A 48 2.61 14.15 5.68
N THR A 49 3.89 14.32 5.37
CA THR A 49 4.34 15.24 4.33
C THR A 49 3.71 14.88 2.97
N GLU A 50 3.42 15.88 2.13
CA GLU A 50 2.91 15.68 0.76
C GLU A 50 3.76 14.71 -0.07
N SER A 51 5.07 14.64 0.18
CA SER A 51 5.99 13.66 -0.43
C SER A 51 5.61 12.22 -0.08
N HIS A 52 5.24 11.93 1.16
CA HIS A 52 4.85 10.59 1.62
C HIS A 52 3.47 10.20 1.08
N VAL A 53 2.53 11.15 1.04
CA VAL A 53 1.22 10.95 0.39
C VAL A 53 1.41 10.61 -1.10
N THR A 54 2.29 11.34 -1.78
CA THR A 54 2.60 11.13 -3.19
C THR A 54 3.28 9.78 -3.43
N ALA A 55 4.26 9.42 -2.59
CA ALA A 55 4.94 8.13 -2.64
C ALA A 55 3.96 6.96 -2.46
N ASN A 56 3.05 7.04 -1.49
CA ASN A 56 2.02 6.02 -1.27
C ASN A 56 1.07 5.88 -2.45
N ARG A 57 0.75 6.98 -3.13
CA ARG A 57 -0.11 6.95 -4.32
C ARG A 57 0.57 6.22 -5.48
N TYR A 58 1.82 6.56 -5.78
CA TYR A 58 2.58 5.90 -6.85
C TYR A 58 2.94 4.45 -6.52
N GLY A 59 3.32 4.18 -5.26
CA GLY A 59 3.53 2.81 -4.76
C GLY A 59 2.25 1.98 -4.84
N GLY A 60 1.11 2.57 -4.49
CA GLY A 60 -0.20 1.95 -4.64
C GLY A 60 -0.52 1.56 -6.08
N TYR A 61 -0.28 2.45 -7.05
CA TYR A 61 -0.44 2.11 -8.47
C TYR A 61 0.49 0.97 -8.91
N ALA A 62 1.76 0.99 -8.48
CA ALA A 62 2.70 -0.08 -8.80
C ALA A 62 2.21 -1.44 -8.25
N PHE A 63 1.79 -1.50 -6.99
CA PHE A 63 1.24 -2.73 -6.40
C PHE A 63 -0.05 -3.19 -7.06
N ALA A 64 -0.95 -2.25 -7.41
CA ALA A 64 -2.18 -2.58 -8.12
C ALA A 64 -1.89 -3.20 -9.48
N LEU A 65 -1.00 -2.60 -10.27
CA LEU A 65 -0.63 -3.11 -11.59
C LEU A 65 0.07 -4.46 -11.52
N VAL A 66 0.98 -4.66 -10.55
CA VAL A 66 1.64 -5.96 -10.34
C VAL A 66 0.62 -7.03 -9.94
N GLY A 67 -0.28 -6.72 -8.99
CA GLY A 67 -1.34 -7.66 -8.59
C GLY A 67 -2.23 -8.05 -9.77
N LEU A 68 -2.60 -7.09 -10.62
CA LEU A 68 -3.41 -7.33 -11.81
C LEU A 68 -2.67 -8.18 -12.85
N ALA A 69 -1.36 -7.96 -13.04
CA ALA A 69 -0.53 -8.79 -13.91
C ALA A 69 -0.44 -10.24 -13.40
N MET A 70 -0.28 -10.44 -12.08
CA MET A 70 -0.24 -11.77 -11.47
C MET A 70 -1.57 -12.52 -11.60
N ILE A 71 -2.69 -11.82 -11.44
CA ILE A 71 -4.02 -12.39 -11.67
C ILE A 71 -4.16 -12.82 -13.14
N SER A 72 -3.76 -11.93 -14.06
CA SER A 72 -3.86 -12.17 -15.50
C SER A 72 -3.00 -13.36 -15.95
N SER A 73 -1.81 -13.56 -15.36
CA SER A 73 -0.92 -14.69 -15.71
C SER A 73 -1.41 -16.05 -15.24
N VAL A 74 -2.48 -16.13 -14.43
CA VAL A 74 -3.10 -17.39 -13.99
C VAL A 74 -4.37 -17.68 -14.78
N VAL A 75 -5.05 -16.63 -15.24
CA VAL A 75 -6.32 -16.73 -15.98
C VAL A 75 -6.10 -17.06 -17.46
N PHE A 76 -4.98 -16.62 -18.04
CA PHE A 76 -4.59 -16.83 -19.43
C PHE A 76 -3.36 -17.74 -19.53
#